data_AF-A0A0Q5TRR1-F1
#
_entry.id   AF-A0A0Q5TRR1-F1
#
_cell.length_a   1.000
_cell.length_b   1.000
_cell.length_c   1.000
_cell.angle_alpha   90.00
_cell.angle_beta   90.00
_cell.angle_gamma   90.00
#
_symmetry.space_group_name_H-M   'P 1'
#
loop_
_entity.id
_entity.type
_entity.pdbx_description
1 polymer ?
#
loop_
_entity_poly.entity_id
_entity_poly.type
_entity_poly.pdbx_seq_one_letter_code
_entity_poly.pdbx_strand_id
1 'polypeptide(L)'
;MKITNKKKGMMAMLVIASLTFGACKDNDDADYNLSNQEFVNRAASSNNFEVAAGTLALTKGLDAEVKHYGEHMVADHTAAAMEMKNLASGKGWTVPDRLEPKEQQNLMKTKVSAVYIMSSMQR
;
A
#
# COMPACT_ATOMS: atom_id res chain seq x y z
N MET A 1 39.63 22.57 39.77
CA MET A 1 38.49 21.93 39.08
C MET A 1 38.56 20.42 39.29
N LYS A 2 37.69 19.87 40.16
CA LYS A 2 37.19 18.48 40.24
C LYS A 2 36.51 18.31 41.60
N ILE A 3 35.18 18.46 41.62
CA ILE A 3 34.32 18.12 42.75
C ILE A 3 33.42 16.94 42.32
N THR A 4 33.86 15.76 42.74
CA THR A 4 33.16 14.58 43.30
C THR A 4 31.68 14.28 42.99
N ASN A 5 31.46 13.01 42.59
CA ASN A 5 30.56 11.97 43.13
C ASN A 5 29.02 12.07 43.18
N LYS A 6 28.42 11.01 42.61
CA LYS A 6 27.44 10.07 43.22
C LYS A 6 26.00 10.59 43.41
N LYS A 7 25.02 9.87 42.82
CA LYS A 7 23.92 9.18 43.52
C LYS A 7 22.95 8.50 42.54
N LYS A 8 22.62 7.25 42.89
CA LYS A 8 21.50 6.45 42.39
C LYS A 8 20.19 7.15 42.73
N GLY A 9 19.15 6.98 41.92
CA GLY A 9 17.79 7.22 42.38
C GLY A 9 16.73 7.39 41.31
N MET A 10 15.77 6.47 41.36
CA MET A 10 14.33 6.74 41.26
C MET A 10 13.62 6.46 39.93
N MET A 11 13.09 5.23 39.91
CA MET A 11 11.83 4.81 39.33
C MET A 11 10.65 5.72 39.73
N ALA A 12 9.84 6.15 38.76
CA ALA A 12 8.43 6.59 38.84
C ALA A 12 7.93 6.70 37.39
N MET A 13 7.26 5.71 36.80
CA MET A 13 5.82 5.41 36.91
C MET A 13 4.90 6.63 36.74
N LEU A 14 4.37 6.84 35.53
CA LEU A 14 2.95 7.23 35.36
C LEU A 14 2.44 7.04 33.92
N VAL A 15 1.60 6.02 33.81
CA VAL A 15 0.46 5.79 32.90
C VAL A 15 -0.01 7.03 32.14
N ILE A 16 0.02 6.97 30.80
CA ILE A 16 -0.91 7.71 29.94
C ILE A 16 -1.59 6.73 28.98
N ALA A 17 -2.86 6.52 29.30
CA ALA A 17 -3.99 6.28 28.39
C ALA A 17 -3.77 5.32 27.21
N SER A 18 -4.37 4.14 27.38
CA SER A 18 -5.18 3.47 26.37
C SER A 18 -5.76 4.42 25.31
N LEU A 19 -5.06 4.56 24.19
CA LEU A 19 -5.72 4.65 22.89
C LEU A 19 -5.96 3.22 22.45
N THR A 20 -7.19 2.80 22.66
CA THR A 20 -7.78 1.68 21.94
C THR A 20 -7.35 1.76 20.49
N PHE A 21 -6.47 0.86 20.07
CA PHE A 21 -6.39 0.45 18.67
C PHE A 21 -7.77 -0.11 18.34
N GLY A 22 -8.68 0.77 17.95
CA GLY A 22 -9.78 0.41 17.08
C GLY A 22 -9.12 -0.01 15.78
N ALA A 23 -8.67 -1.26 15.71
CA ALA A 23 -8.50 -1.92 14.44
C ALA A 23 -9.81 -1.69 13.72
N CYS A 24 -9.79 -0.87 12.66
CA CYS A 24 -10.90 -0.79 11.74
C CYS A 24 -11.25 -2.23 11.41
N LYS A 25 -12.45 -2.65 11.82
CA LYS A 25 -12.99 -3.95 11.49
C LYS A 25 -13.36 -3.88 10.00
N ASP A 26 -12.35 -3.93 9.15
CA ASP A 26 -12.54 -4.39 7.78
C ASP A 26 -12.91 -5.86 7.92
N ASN A 27 -14.18 -6.18 7.63
CA ASN A 27 -14.64 -7.55 7.51
C ASN A 27 -14.07 -8.12 6.21
N ASP A 28 -12.74 -8.26 6.15
CA ASP A 28 -12.07 -9.08 5.17
C ASP A 28 -12.17 -10.53 5.65
N ASP A 29 -13.37 -11.10 5.57
CA ASP A 29 -13.57 -12.55 5.66
C ASP A 29 -12.96 -13.15 4.39
N ALA A 30 -11.62 -13.24 4.36
CA ALA A 30 -10.88 -13.80 3.26
C ALA A 30 -11.22 -15.28 3.16
N ASP A 31 -12.02 -15.64 2.16
CA ASP A 31 -12.16 -17.03 1.76
C ASP A 31 -10.80 -17.49 1.20
N TYR A 32 -10.09 -18.29 2.00
CA TYR A 32 -8.79 -18.86 1.64
C TYR A 32 -8.90 -20.02 0.64
N ASN A 33 -10.11 -20.47 0.28
CA ASN A 33 -10.35 -21.53 -0.71
C ASN A 33 -10.65 -20.94 -2.10
N LEU A 34 -9.68 -20.22 -2.67
CA LEU A 34 -9.81 -19.72 -4.04
C LEU A 34 -9.47 -20.81 -5.06
N SER A 35 -10.24 -20.88 -6.15
CA SER A 35 -9.76 -21.57 -7.34
C SER A 35 -8.53 -20.85 -7.91
N ASN A 36 -7.68 -21.58 -8.64
CA ASN A 36 -6.50 -20.98 -9.27
C ASN A 36 -6.87 -19.81 -10.20
N GLN A 37 -8.00 -19.89 -10.91
CA GLN A 37 -8.46 -18.82 -11.79
C GLN A 37 -8.92 -17.59 -10.99
N GLU A 38 -9.59 -17.78 -9.86
CA GLU A 38 -9.97 -16.66 -8.98
C GLU A 38 -8.76 -16.00 -8.34
N PHE A 39 -7.78 -16.80 -7.91
CA PHE A 39 -6.51 -16.27 -7.42
C PHE A 39 -5.82 -15.41 -8.49
N VAL A 40 -5.69 -15.92 -9.72
CA VAL A 40 -5.09 -15.17 -10.84
C VAL A 40 -5.86 -13.88 -11.11
N ASN A 41 -7.19 -13.90 -11.11
CA ASN A 41 -8.00 -12.69 -11.33
C ASN A 41 -7.75 -11.62 -10.25
N ARG A 42 -7.77 -12.03 -8.97
CA ARG A 42 -7.56 -11.11 -7.84
C ARG A 42 -6.14 -10.57 -7.81
N ALA A 43 -5.14 -11.43 -8.01
CA ALA A 43 -3.73 -11.04 -8.08
C ALA A 43 -3.47 -10.06 -9.23
N ALA A 44 -4.01 -10.33 -10.42
CA ALA A 44 -3.91 -9.45 -11.57
C ALA A 44 -4.50 -8.06 -11.29
N SER A 45 -5.70 -8.03 -10.71
CA SER A 45 -6.36 -6.79 -10.34
C SER A 45 -5.56 -6.00 -9.29
N SER A 46 -5.08 -6.65 -8.24
CA SER A 46 -4.27 -6.00 -7.18
C SER A 46 -3.00 -5.41 -7.77
N ASN A 47 -2.27 -6.18 -8.57
CA ASN A 47 -1.04 -5.72 -9.21
C ASN A 47 -1.29 -4.52 -10.13
N ASN A 48 -2.36 -4.55 -10.94
CA ASN A 48 -2.71 -3.43 -11.81
C ASN A 48 -3.09 -2.17 -11.01
N PHE A 49 -3.70 -2.33 -9.83
CA PHE A 49 -3.94 -1.22 -8.92
C PHE A 49 -2.62 -0.64 -8.40
N GLU A 50 -1.66 -1.48 -7.99
CA GLU A 50 -0.36 -1.04 -7.50
C GLU A 50 0.44 -0.29 -8.57
N VAL A 51 0.41 -0.74 -9.83
CA VAL A 51 0.98 0.01 -10.96
C VAL A 51 0.32 1.38 -11.13
N ALA A 52 -1.01 1.45 -11.07
CA ALA A 52 -1.74 2.71 -11.20
C ALA A 52 -1.47 3.65 -10.01
N ALA A 53 -1.40 3.12 -8.80
CA ALA A 53 -1.08 3.88 -7.59
C ALA A 53 0.37 4.38 -7.59
N GLY A 54 1.33 3.53 -7.99
CA GLY A 54 2.73 3.90 -8.18
C GLY A 54 2.89 5.00 -9.22
N THR A 55 2.13 4.94 -10.32
CA THR A 55 2.09 6.00 -11.35
C THR A 55 1.61 7.34 -10.76
N LEU A 56 0.60 7.31 -9.88
CA LEU A 56 0.16 8.52 -9.18
C LEU A 56 1.25 9.06 -8.26
N ALA A 57 1.93 8.19 -7.49
CA ALA A 57 3.03 8.59 -6.62
C ALA A 57 4.19 9.21 -7.41
N LEU A 58 4.59 8.60 -8.53
CA LEU A 58 5.63 9.10 -9.42
C LEU A 58 5.27 10.48 -10.01
N THR A 59 4.03 10.65 -10.48
CA THR A 59 3.64 11.85 -11.24
C THR A 59 3.10 12.98 -10.39
N LYS A 60 2.53 12.68 -9.21
CA LYS A 60 1.87 13.63 -8.32
C LYS A 60 2.54 13.75 -6.95
N GLY A 61 3.49 12.88 -6.62
CA GLY A 61 4.30 12.99 -5.41
C GLY A 61 5.05 14.33 -5.36
N LEU A 62 5.24 14.85 -4.16
CA LEU A 62 5.87 16.16 -3.94
C LEU A 62 7.30 15.99 -3.45
N ASP A 63 7.51 15.05 -2.53
CA ASP A 63 8.82 14.63 -2.07
C ASP A 63 9.52 13.75 -3.11
N ALA A 64 10.82 13.95 -3.28
CA ALA A 64 11.64 13.17 -4.20
C ALA A 64 11.58 11.67 -3.88
N GLU A 65 11.58 11.32 -2.60
CA GLU A 65 11.47 9.93 -2.14
C GLU A 65 10.14 9.27 -2.52
N VAL A 66 9.03 10.01 -2.49
CA VAL A 66 7.71 9.49 -2.91
C VAL A 66 7.68 9.22 -4.41
N LYS A 67 8.30 10.11 -5.20
CA LYS A 67 8.41 9.89 -6.65
C LYS A 67 9.26 8.68 -6.97
N HIS A 68 10.41 8.56 -6.30
CA HIS A 68 11.33 7.44 -6.48
C HIS A 68 10.68 6.11 -6.07
N TYR A 69 9.93 6.10 -4.96
CA TYR A 69 9.12 4.95 -4.58
C TYR A 69 8.08 4.59 -5.65
N GLY A 70 7.38 5.60 -6.20
CA GLY A 70 6.43 5.40 -7.28
C GLY A 70 7.06 4.81 -8.55
N GLU A 71 8.27 5.23 -8.89
CA GLU A 71 9.07 4.68 -10.00
C GLU A 71 9.35 3.19 -9.82
N HIS A 72 9.87 2.79 -8.66
CA HIS A 72 10.13 1.38 -8.34
C HIS A 72 8.85 0.55 -8.35
N MET A 73 7.78 1.04 -7.74
CA MET A 73 6.48 0.35 -7.76
C MET A 73 5.99 0.09 -9.17
N VAL A 74 6.10 1.07 -10.08
CA VAL A 74 5.69 0.87 -11.47
C VAL A 74 6.58 -0.15 -12.15
N ALA A 75 7.90 -0.07 -11.98
CA ALA A 75 8.85 -0.98 -12.60
C ALA A 75 8.62 -2.43 -12.15
N ASP A 76 8.64 -2.67 -10.84
CA ASP A 76 8.59 -4.00 -10.25
C ASP A 76 7.24 -4.68 -10.50
N HIS A 77 6.13 -3.97 -10.30
CA HIS A 77 4.80 -4.56 -10.51
C HIS A 77 4.46 -4.72 -12.00
N THR A 78 5.03 -3.91 -12.90
CA THR A 78 4.90 -4.16 -14.35
C THR A 78 5.66 -5.42 -14.75
N ALA A 79 6.86 -5.64 -14.21
CA ALA A 79 7.60 -6.87 -14.42
C ALA A 79 6.83 -8.09 -13.89
N ALA A 80 6.31 -8.00 -12.66
CA ALA A 80 5.50 -9.07 -12.06
C ALA A 80 4.23 -9.38 -12.88
N ALA A 81 3.55 -8.37 -13.44
CA ALA A 81 2.40 -8.57 -14.32
C ALA A 81 2.77 -9.41 -15.56
N MET A 82 3.91 -9.12 -16.19
CA MET A 82 4.38 -9.85 -17.36
C MET A 82 4.73 -11.31 -17.01
N GLU A 83 5.43 -11.53 -15.90
CA GLU A 83 5.77 -12.88 -15.43
C GLU A 83 4.52 -13.70 -15.12
N MET A 84 3.57 -13.12 -14.39
CA MET A 84 2.29 -13.77 -14.08
C MET A 84 1.51 -14.11 -15.37
N LYS A 85 1.47 -13.21 -16.35
CA LYS A 85 0.82 -13.48 -17.66
C LYS A 85 1.45 -14.68 -18.37
N ASN A 86 2.76 -14.79 -18.35
CA ASN A 86 3.48 -15.91 -18.95
C ASN A 86 3.17 -17.23 -18.21
N LEU A 87 3.23 -17.23 -16.88
CA LEU A 87 2.96 -18.41 -16.05
C LEU A 87 1.51 -18.89 -16.16
N ALA A 88 0.56 -17.96 -16.09
CA ALA A 88 -0.87 -18.26 -16.18
C ALA A 88 -1.24 -18.82 -17.56
N SER A 89 -0.72 -18.22 -18.65
CA SER A 89 -0.94 -18.73 -20.00
C SER A 89 -0.42 -20.15 -20.18
N GLY A 90 0.75 -20.47 -19.62
CA GLY A 90 1.31 -21.83 -19.63
C GLY A 90 0.48 -22.87 -18.87
N LYS A 91 -0.45 -22.42 -18.01
CA LYS A 91 -1.37 -23.27 -17.24
C LYS A 91 -2.82 -23.21 -17.76
N GLY A 92 -3.07 -22.50 -18.85
CA GLY A 92 -4.41 -22.32 -19.42
C GLY A 92 -5.32 -21.39 -18.63
N TRP A 93 -4.76 -20.54 -17.76
CA TRP A 93 -5.52 -19.53 -17.02
C TRP A 93 -5.47 -18.18 -17.74
N THR A 94 -6.56 -17.45 -17.66
CA THR A 94 -6.64 -16.10 -18.24
C THR A 94 -6.21 -15.06 -17.21
N VAL A 95 -5.41 -14.08 -17.63
CA VAL A 95 -5.09 -12.90 -16.82
C VAL A 95 -5.93 -11.72 -17.31
N PRO A 96 -6.86 -11.19 -16.49
CA PRO A 96 -7.66 -10.04 -16.89
C PRO A 96 -6.84 -8.74 -16.80
N ASP A 97 -7.02 -7.85 -17.77
CA ASP A 97 -6.41 -6.50 -17.75
C ASP A 97 -7.24 -5.48 -16.94
N ARG A 98 -8.46 -5.85 -16.52
CA ARG A 98 -9.36 -4.98 -15.76
C ARG A 98 -9.13 -5.09 -14.25
N LEU A 99 -9.36 -3.99 -13.54
CA LEU A 99 -9.47 -3.99 -12.08
C LEU A 99 -10.81 -4.61 -11.65
N GLU A 100 -10.80 -5.39 -10.58
CA GLU A 100 -11.99 -5.82 -9.85
C GLU A 100 -12.63 -4.61 -9.13
N PRO A 101 -13.94 -4.67 -8.81
CA PRO A 101 -14.66 -3.52 -8.25
C PRO A 101 -14.02 -2.91 -7.00
N LYS A 102 -13.46 -3.73 -6.11
CA LYS A 102 -12.73 -3.28 -4.90
C LYS A 102 -11.53 -2.41 -5.29
N GLU A 103 -10.74 -2.85 -6.26
CA GLU A 103 -9.54 -2.13 -6.68
C GLU A 103 -9.85 -0.87 -7.52
N GLN A 104 -10.94 -0.87 -8.27
CA GLN A 104 -11.45 0.35 -8.89
C GLN A 104 -11.83 1.40 -7.84
N GLN A 105 -12.52 0.98 -6.78
CA GLN A 105 -12.88 1.87 -5.68
C GLN A 105 -11.64 2.39 -4.94
N ASN A 106 -10.66 1.52 -4.67
CA ASN A 106 -9.40 1.91 -4.06
C ASN A 106 -8.66 2.94 -4.92
N LEU A 107 -8.54 2.71 -6.23
CA LEU A 107 -7.91 3.66 -7.15
C LEU A 107 -8.63 5.01 -7.15
N MET A 108 -9.97 5.00 -7.10
CA MET A 108 -10.75 6.23 -7.04
C MET A 108 -10.50 7.00 -5.73
N LYS A 109 -10.47 6.31 -4.58
CA LYS A 109 -10.12 6.90 -3.28
C LYS A 109 -8.71 7.51 -3.33
N THR A 110 -7.71 6.78 -3.84
CA THR A 110 -6.34 7.26 -4.00
C THR A 110 -6.26 8.52 -4.85
N LYS A 111 -6.97 8.54 -5.99
CA LYS A 111 -7.03 9.72 -6.87
C LYS A 111 -7.67 10.93 -6.18
N VAL A 112 -8.78 10.74 -5.47
CA VAL A 112 -9.47 11.83 -4.74
C VAL A 112 -8.57 12.43 -3.67
N SER A 113 -7.90 11.60 -2.87
CA SER A 113 -6.94 12.07 -1.86
C SER A 113 -5.79 12.87 -2.48
N ALA A 114 -5.22 12.38 -3.58
CA ALA A 114 -4.15 13.10 -4.28
C ALA A 114 -4.62 14.49 -4.78
N VAL A 115 -5.82 14.57 -5.38
CA VAL A 115 -6.40 15.83 -5.85
C VAL A 115 -6.64 16.82 -4.70
N TYR A 116 -7.18 16.35 -3.58
CA TYR A 116 -7.43 17.21 -2.42
C TYR A 116 -6.15 17.80 -1.84
N ILE A 117 -5.11 16.97 -1.66
CA ILE A 117 -3.80 17.41 -1.16
C ILE A 117 -3.21 18.46 -2.10
N MET A 118 -3.16 18.20 -3.42
CA MET A 118 -2.64 19.15 -4.40
C MET A 118 -3.40 20.47 -4.41
N SER A 119 -4.73 20.44 -4.36
CA SER A 119 -5.57 21.65 -4.31
C SER A 119 -5.34 22.47 -3.04
N SER A 120 -5.06 21.81 -1.91
CA SER A 120 -4.78 22.48 -0.64
C SER A 120 -3.44 23.21 -0.60
N MET A 121 -2.48 22.80 -1.44
CA MET A 121 -1.15 23.40 -1.52
C MET A 121 -1.04 24.57 -2.49
N GLN A 122 -2.02 24.74 -3.37
CA GLN A 122 -2.08 25.86 -4.31
C GLN A 122 -2.74 27.11 -3.71
N ARG A 123 -3.05 27.09 -2.41
CA ARG A 123 -3.56 28.22 -1.63
C ARG A 123 -2.47 28.75 -0.72
#